data_AF-A0A524NME9-F1
#
_entry.id   AF-A0A524NME9-F1
#
_cell.length_a   1.000
_cell.length_b   1.000
_cell.length_c   1.000
_cell.angle_alpha   90.00
_cell.angle_beta   90.00
_cell.angle_gamma   90.00
#
_symmetry.space_group_name_H-M   'P 1'
#
loop_
_entity.id
_entity.type
_entity.pdbx_description
1 polymer ?
#
loop_
_entity_poly.entity_id
_entity_poly.type
_entity_poly.pdbx_seq_one_letter_code
_entity_poly.pdbx_strand_id
1 'polypeptide(L)'
;GTVALENFGGITNGTNFIDPGARIGGVAGNDLSTDHPISFEYTDALAASDGGLFPPANTNSGLGSTIDGDMLFNSRVECASCHDVHNRFGVMHLLKMSNANSELCLTCHNK
;
A
#
# COMPACT_ATOMS: atom_id res chain seq x y z
N GLY A 1 13.02 -2.96 -13.62
CA GLY A 1 12.42 -4.28 -13.36
C GLY A 1 13.19 -5.30 -14.14
N THR A 2 12.91 -6.59 -13.91
CA THR A 2 13.47 -7.70 -14.71
C THR A 2 12.73 -7.89 -16.03
N VAL A 3 11.52 -7.35 -16.13
CA VAL A 3 10.68 -7.31 -17.33
C VAL A 3 10.66 -5.87 -17.86
N ALA A 4 10.81 -5.72 -19.19
CA ALA A 4 10.71 -4.43 -19.87
C ALA A 4 9.24 -3.96 -19.93
N LEU A 5 9.01 -2.66 -19.89
CA LEU A 5 7.67 -2.04 -19.85
C LEU A 5 6.82 -2.41 -21.08
N GLU A 6 7.48 -2.60 -22.21
CA GLU A 6 6.91 -2.92 -23.51
C GLU A 6 6.78 -4.43 -23.77
N ASN A 7 7.23 -5.29 -22.85
CA ASN A 7 7.10 -6.74 -22.99
C ASN A 7 5.67 -7.21 -22.65
N PHE A 8 4.70 -6.78 -23.45
CA PHE A 8 3.30 -7.20 -23.42
C PHE A 8 2.84 -7.64 -24.82
N GLY A 9 1.78 -8.45 -24.90
CA GLY A 9 1.23 -8.89 -26.20
C GLY A 9 2.15 -9.77 -27.05
N GLY A 10 3.07 -10.51 -26.42
CA GLY A 10 4.02 -11.40 -27.10
C GLY A 10 5.35 -10.75 -27.49
N ILE A 11 5.53 -9.45 -27.21
CA ILE A 11 6.80 -8.74 -27.35
C ILE A 11 7.74 -9.17 -26.21
N THR A 12 8.99 -9.53 -26.54
CA THR A 12 10.00 -9.97 -25.55
C THR A 12 11.35 -9.27 -25.67
N ASN A 13 11.50 -8.38 -26.65
CA ASN A 13 12.73 -7.67 -26.99
C ASN A 13 12.75 -6.21 -26.53
N GLY A 14 11.90 -5.84 -25.57
CA GLY A 14 11.89 -4.52 -24.96
C GLY A 14 13.21 -4.17 -24.27
N THR A 15 13.53 -2.87 -24.28
CA THR A 15 14.74 -2.30 -23.68
C THR A 15 14.45 -1.26 -22.61
N ASN A 16 13.19 -0.84 -22.43
CA ASN A 16 12.82 0.13 -21.41
C ASN A 16 12.46 -0.57 -20.10
N PHE A 17 13.37 -0.52 -19.13
CA PHE A 17 13.17 -1.14 -17.81
C PHE A 17 12.88 -0.08 -16.76
N ILE A 18 12.08 -0.44 -15.75
CA ILE A 18 11.96 0.38 -14.53
C ILE A 18 13.34 0.54 -13.88
N ASP A 19 13.72 1.77 -13.56
CA ASP A 19 14.97 2.11 -12.89
C ASP A 19 15.20 1.24 -11.65
N PRO A 20 16.42 0.74 -11.39
CA PRO A 20 16.72 -0.07 -10.20
C PRO A 20 16.24 0.52 -8.87
N GLY A 21 16.32 1.84 -8.68
CA GLY A 21 15.86 2.52 -7.48
C GLY A 21 14.34 2.70 -7.41
N ALA A 22 13.61 2.48 -8.51
CA ALA A 22 12.16 2.57 -8.59
C ALA A 22 11.46 1.20 -8.65
N ARG A 23 12.21 0.11 -8.43
CA ARG A 23 11.66 -1.25 -8.43
C ARG A 23 10.89 -1.49 -7.14
N ILE A 24 9.69 -2.07 -7.27
CA ILE A 24 8.98 -2.68 -6.16
C ILE A 24 9.76 -3.95 -5.75
N GLY A 25 10.09 -4.08 -4.48
CA GLY A 25 10.91 -5.16 -3.93
C GLY A 25 12.39 -4.80 -3.78
N GLY A 26 12.71 -3.51 -3.66
CA GLY A 26 14.06 -2.97 -3.60
C GLY A 26 14.86 -3.08 -4.91
N VAL A 27 16.16 -2.74 -4.87
CA VAL A 27 17.06 -2.75 -6.04
C VAL A 27 17.11 -4.12 -6.74
N ALA A 28 17.01 -5.20 -5.95
CA ALA A 28 16.95 -6.57 -6.44
C ALA A 28 15.56 -6.94 -7.01
N GLY A 29 14.51 -6.18 -6.70
CA GLY A 29 13.16 -6.34 -7.22
C GLY A 29 12.46 -7.63 -6.77
N ASN A 30 12.89 -8.19 -5.64
CA ASN A 30 12.45 -9.50 -5.15
C ASN A 30 12.15 -9.53 -3.63
N ASP A 31 12.44 -8.46 -2.90
CA ASP A 31 12.16 -8.36 -1.47
C ASP A 31 11.03 -7.39 -1.20
N LEU A 32 9.80 -7.89 -1.20
CA LEU A 32 8.61 -7.09 -0.93
C LEU A 32 8.47 -6.71 0.55
N SER A 33 9.27 -7.30 1.45
CA SER A 33 9.14 -7.08 2.89
C SER A 33 9.49 -5.66 3.32
N THR A 34 10.32 -4.96 2.53
CA THR A 34 10.74 -3.57 2.82
C THR A 34 9.80 -2.52 2.24
N ASP A 35 9.04 -2.87 1.20
CA ASP A 35 8.32 -1.88 0.40
C ASP A 35 6.82 -1.92 0.66
N HIS A 36 6.22 -3.09 0.83
CA HIS A 36 4.78 -3.23 0.94
C HIS A 36 4.37 -4.50 1.68
N PRO A 37 3.62 -4.41 2.78
CA PRO A 37 2.79 -5.51 3.21
C PRO A 37 1.49 -5.47 2.38
N ILE A 38 1.51 -6.11 1.23
CA ILE A 38 0.29 -6.39 0.45
C ILE A 38 -0.17 -7.82 0.72
N SER A 39 -1.48 -8.04 0.69
CA SER A 39 -2.11 -9.36 0.78
C SER A 39 -1.94 -10.08 2.12
N PHE A 40 -2.02 -9.34 3.24
CA PHE A 40 -2.24 -9.93 4.57
C PHE A 40 -3.57 -9.44 5.17
N GLU A 41 -4.17 -10.27 6.03
CA GLU A 41 -5.35 -9.87 6.80
C GLU A 41 -4.96 -8.91 7.92
N TYR A 42 -5.66 -7.79 8.02
CA TYR A 42 -5.54 -6.85 9.12
C TYR A 42 -6.84 -6.83 9.91
N THR A 43 -6.84 -7.53 11.05
CA THR A 43 -7.98 -7.69 11.95
C THR A 43 -7.67 -7.16 13.34
N ASP A 44 -8.70 -6.93 14.15
CA ASP A 44 -8.54 -6.56 15.57
C ASP A 44 -7.70 -7.59 16.35
N ALA A 45 -7.81 -8.87 16.01
CA ALA A 45 -7.02 -9.95 16.62
C ALA A 45 -5.53 -9.83 16.27
N LEU A 46 -5.20 -9.51 15.01
CA LEU A 46 -3.83 -9.21 14.62
C LEU A 46 -3.31 -7.97 15.34
N ALA A 47 -4.11 -6.90 15.40
CA ALA A 47 -3.72 -5.66 16.05
C ALA A 47 -3.39 -5.86 17.54
N ALA A 48 -4.23 -6.65 18.23
CA ALA A 48 -4.01 -7.02 19.63
C ALA A 48 -2.76 -7.89 19.83
N SER A 49 -2.46 -8.80 18.88
CA SER A 49 -1.28 -9.66 18.95
C SER A 49 0.01 -8.91 18.65
N ASP A 50 -0.01 -7.93 17.74
CA ASP A 50 1.15 -7.13 17.37
C ASP A 50 1.46 -6.06 18.43
N GLY A 51 0.42 -5.39 18.95
CA GLY A 51 0.54 -4.36 19.98
C GLY A 51 0.99 -2.98 19.47
N GLY A 52 1.46 -2.86 18.22
CA GLY A 52 1.84 -1.61 17.56
C GLY A 52 0.84 -1.13 16.50
N LEU A 53 -0.33 -1.77 16.41
CA LEU A 53 -1.38 -1.49 15.44
C LEU A 53 -2.67 -1.06 16.13
N PHE A 54 -3.42 -0.18 15.49
CA PHE A 54 -4.77 0.18 15.94
C PHE A 54 -5.80 -0.89 15.54
N PRO A 55 -6.82 -1.19 16.34
CA PRO A 55 -7.87 -2.14 15.97
C PRO A 55 -8.70 -1.58 14.80
N PRO A 56 -8.68 -2.21 13.61
CA PRO A 56 -9.24 -1.62 12.40
C PRO A 56 -10.76 -1.50 12.40
N ALA A 57 -11.48 -2.34 13.15
CA ALA A 57 -12.95 -2.34 13.15
C ALA A 57 -13.55 -1.09 13.81
N ASN A 58 -12.82 -0.44 14.72
CA ASN A 58 -13.35 0.64 15.57
C ASN A 58 -12.48 1.91 15.61
N THR A 59 -11.30 1.89 14.99
CA THR A 59 -10.43 3.08 14.91
C THR A 59 -10.80 3.91 13.69
N ASN A 60 -11.00 5.22 13.86
CA ASN A 60 -11.30 6.14 12.76
C ASN A 60 -10.08 6.27 11.82
N SER A 61 -10.30 6.15 10.52
CA SER A 61 -9.26 6.28 9.49
C SER A 61 -8.85 7.74 9.20
N GLY A 62 -9.69 8.70 9.59
CA GLY A 62 -9.61 10.11 9.16
C GLY A 62 -10.33 10.41 7.84
N LEU A 63 -10.88 9.39 7.15
CA LEU A 63 -11.56 9.52 5.86
C LEU A 63 -13.11 9.46 5.95
N GLY A 64 -13.64 9.33 7.17
CA GLY A 64 -15.09 9.40 7.44
C GLY A 64 -15.69 8.11 7.99
N SER A 65 -14.92 7.03 8.06
CA SER A 65 -15.28 5.74 8.65
C SER A 65 -14.10 5.17 9.46
N THR A 66 -14.14 3.86 9.71
CA THR A 66 -13.07 3.12 10.37
C THR A 66 -11.95 2.75 9.41
N ILE A 67 -10.80 2.32 9.93
CA ILE A 67 -9.70 1.77 9.11
C ILE A 67 -10.23 0.62 8.23
N ASP A 68 -11.01 -0.31 8.79
CA ASP A 68 -11.60 -1.40 8.00
C ASP A 68 -12.56 -0.90 6.91
N GLY A 69 -13.35 0.13 7.21
CA GLY A 69 -14.32 0.69 6.26
C GLY A 69 -13.71 1.49 5.12
N ASP A 70 -12.62 2.23 5.37
CA ASP A 70 -12.05 3.15 4.37
C ASP A 70 -10.76 2.64 3.73
N MET A 71 -9.95 1.89 4.48
CA MET A 71 -8.62 1.48 4.06
C MET A 71 -8.58 0.03 3.61
N LEU A 72 -9.35 -0.88 4.22
CA LEU A 72 -9.20 -2.32 3.94
C LEU A 72 -10.17 -2.83 2.87
N PHE A 73 -9.78 -3.91 2.22
CA PHE A 73 -10.62 -4.63 1.26
C PHE A 73 -10.80 -6.05 1.77
N ASN A 74 -12.02 -6.39 2.23
CA ASN A 74 -12.30 -7.65 2.93
C ASN A 74 -11.32 -7.88 4.10
N SER A 75 -11.10 -6.83 4.92
CA SER A 75 -10.17 -6.84 6.05
C SER A 75 -8.72 -7.22 5.69
N ARG A 76 -8.28 -6.87 4.48
CA ARG A 76 -6.90 -7.04 4.01
C ARG A 76 -6.29 -5.73 3.58
N VAL A 77 -4.98 -5.61 3.79
CA VAL A 77 -4.18 -4.52 3.22
C VAL A 77 -3.82 -4.87 1.79
N GLU A 78 -4.23 -4.01 0.86
CA GLU A 78 -3.99 -4.14 -0.57
C GLU A 78 -3.49 -2.80 -1.14
N CYS A 79 -3.14 -2.74 -2.43
CA CYS A 79 -2.67 -1.50 -3.06
C CYS A 79 -3.66 -0.34 -2.87
N ALA A 80 -4.95 -0.65 -2.98
CA ALA A 80 -6.03 0.31 -2.83
C ALA A 80 -6.25 0.76 -1.38
N SER A 81 -5.53 0.20 -0.40
CA SER A 81 -5.59 0.67 0.98
C SER A 81 -4.94 2.03 1.15
N CYS A 82 -3.88 2.29 0.40
CA CYS A 82 -3.18 3.57 0.43
C CYS A 82 -3.50 4.42 -0.80
N HIS A 83 -3.76 3.79 -1.94
CA HIS A 83 -3.96 4.47 -3.22
C HIS A 83 -5.41 4.46 -3.69
N ASP A 84 -5.82 5.55 -4.34
CA ASP A 84 -7.05 5.65 -5.11
C ASP A 84 -6.72 5.96 -6.57
N VAL A 85 -6.93 4.97 -7.44
CA VAL A 85 -6.53 5.03 -8.87
C VAL A 85 -7.23 6.13 -9.66
N HIS A 86 -8.34 6.66 -9.14
CA HIS A 86 -9.08 7.77 -9.75
C HIS A 86 -8.79 9.13 -9.12
N ASN A 87 -7.89 9.20 -8.13
CA ASN A 87 -7.51 10.39 -7.39
C ASN A 87 -8.70 11.21 -6.86
N ARG A 88 -9.75 10.55 -6.38
CA ARG A 88 -10.94 11.17 -5.77
C ARG A 88 -10.57 12.11 -4.62
N PHE A 89 -9.50 11.81 -3.89
CA PHE A 89 -9.03 12.59 -2.74
C PHE A 89 -8.14 13.78 -3.14
N GLY A 90 -7.70 13.86 -4.41
CA GLY A 90 -6.89 14.97 -4.91
C GLY A 90 -5.49 15.07 -4.29
N VAL A 91 -4.95 13.97 -3.74
CA VAL A 91 -3.63 13.93 -3.11
C VAL A 91 -2.57 13.48 -4.12
N MET A 92 -1.36 14.03 -4.01
CA MET A 92 -0.23 13.59 -4.84
C MET A 92 0.02 12.09 -4.71
N HIS A 93 0.54 11.49 -5.78
CA HIS A 93 0.83 10.04 -5.86
C HIS A 93 -0.40 9.14 -5.71
N LEU A 94 -1.58 9.66 -6.03
CA LEU A 94 -2.85 8.93 -5.97
C LEU A 94 -3.14 8.40 -4.57
N LEU A 95 -2.68 9.07 -3.51
CA LEU A 95 -2.92 8.62 -2.14
C LEU A 95 -4.33 8.98 -1.68
N LYS A 96 -4.87 8.19 -0.74
CA LYS A 96 -6.14 8.52 -0.08
C LYS A 96 -6.04 9.72 0.87
N MET A 97 -4.85 9.95 1.42
CA MET A 97 -4.53 11.09 2.28
C MET A 97 -3.04 11.45 2.14
N SER A 98 -2.67 12.61 2.69
CA SER A 98 -1.28 13.04 2.75
C SER A 98 -0.40 12.02 3.47
N ASN A 99 0.85 11.87 3.04
CA ASN A 99 1.88 11.13 3.77
C ASN A 99 2.95 12.07 4.39
N ALA A 100 2.67 13.37 4.47
CA ALA A 100 3.50 14.29 5.21
C ALA A 100 3.57 13.83 6.69
N ASN A 101 4.78 13.78 7.26
CA ASN A 101 5.01 13.28 8.61
C ASN A 101 4.46 11.86 8.88
N SER A 102 4.39 11.02 7.84
CA SER A 102 3.87 9.65 7.92
C SER A 102 2.40 9.55 8.31
N GLU A 103 1.59 10.60 8.07
CA GLU A 103 0.17 10.65 8.42
C GLU A 103 -0.60 9.40 7.95
N LEU A 104 -0.42 9.00 6.69
CA LEU A 104 -1.00 7.78 6.12
C LEU A 104 -0.59 6.50 6.89
N CYS A 105 0.66 6.39 7.31
CA CYS A 105 1.15 5.23 8.05
C CYS A 105 0.55 5.19 9.46
N LEU A 106 0.46 6.37 10.09
CA LEU A 106 -0.06 6.55 11.44
C LEU A 106 -1.58 6.36 11.54
N THR A 107 -2.28 6.29 10.41
CA THR A 107 -3.67 5.80 10.35
C THR A 107 -3.79 4.40 10.94
N CYS A 108 -2.81 3.53 10.68
CA CYS A 108 -2.85 2.12 11.10
C CYS A 108 -1.87 1.82 12.24
N HIS A 109 -0.76 2.53 12.33
CA HIS A 109 0.30 2.26 13.30
C HIS A 109 0.23 3.18 14.52
N ASN A 110 0.31 2.57 15.70
CA ASN A 110 0.45 3.25 16.98
C ASN A 110 1.94 3.38 17.32
N LYS A 111 2.56 4.50 16.93
CA LYS A 111 4.01 4.76 17.05
C LYS A 111 4.31 5.90 17.99
#